data_AF-A0A1H0U6G1-F1
#
_entry.id   AF-A0A1H0U6G1-F1
#
_cell.length_a   1.000
_cell.length_b   1.000
_cell.length_c   1.000
_cell.angle_alpha   90.00
_cell.angle_beta   90.00
_cell.angle_gamma   90.00
#
_symmetry.space_group_name_H-M   'P 1'
#
loop_
_entity.id
_entity.type
_entity.pdbx_description
1 polymer ?
#
loop_
_entity_poly.entity_id
_entity_poly.type
_entity_poly.pdbx_seq_one_letter_code
_entity_poly.pdbx_strand_id
1 'polypeptide(L)'
;MPRDQRLVQTAVMGSAESEIPALLPMQADQARAFRQAHAGQTFWCGQWLGGCRGRLTIRTPAGRVAHFAHLPGPEHVVCRRASVGVSGADHLYIKQQLLAWLASQGIVATARLPEGTERLGGEVVFEPGGHGCLRVLLDEDAALPAPADGTQLVLGPHVAHDPHRLTVDGYVLRIRCDTDNTGRRVMIGTQLHGHTQWFSLDECHLKPWGLSTPAVEEVRRLRSSSRPLAAFPHRSTPARSDAAVRPVATPQAADDHHEAFAALRKAVEGEHSTSALRHCLTQAEAAARGGASAEENDLLRRAADLLLARERGVGLSAPSSPAPRRGRLSRAGRTSQSRAGQAAEAVADLLDTLERRRSHLRPGEQQRLVAQLKDKAEEAGPWLTRQQRRWISAWDKRTQQTPAAPKTKPATRVSVVPAGAAEALARPVAAERRTRGGPRRTPAATAAPADVDAVADAARDVLEHTARLGATISWDRLCAQVKGLAELTEVQQRQALKSASRSRSVQPLAALITAGNGTPHPHSRHLAGVGDGPTAEAAWHKAVAGVHASYRPSRPPPGARPGGRTS
;
A
#
# COMPACT_ATOMS: atom_id res chain seq x y z
N MET A 1 1.55 19.93 7.83
CA MET A 1 0.26 20.61 7.56
C MET A 1 -0.68 19.61 6.88
N PRO A 2 -1.77 19.16 7.52
CA PRO A 2 -2.76 18.33 6.85
C PRO A 2 -3.39 19.14 5.72
N ARG A 3 -3.36 18.60 4.49
CA ARG A 3 -3.98 19.22 3.32
C ARG A 3 -5.49 19.26 3.51
N ASP A 4 -6.11 20.43 3.38
CA ASP A 4 -7.57 20.55 3.35
C ASP A 4 -8.08 19.89 2.06
N GLN A 5 -8.53 18.64 2.19
CA GLN A 5 -9.03 17.82 1.09
C GLN A 5 -10.38 18.33 0.56
N ARG A 6 -10.99 19.39 1.14
CA ARG A 6 -12.26 19.94 0.64
C ARG A 6 -12.07 20.92 -0.52
N LEU A 7 -10.83 21.29 -0.84
CA LEU A 7 -10.51 22.32 -1.82
C LEU A 7 -10.10 21.69 -3.15
N VAL A 8 -10.75 22.11 -4.24
CA VAL A 8 -10.47 21.63 -5.59
C VAL A 8 -9.09 22.11 -6.03
N GLN A 9 -8.15 21.18 -6.23
CA GLN A 9 -6.78 21.49 -6.68
C GLN A 9 -6.57 21.28 -8.18
N THR A 10 -7.48 20.57 -8.84
CA THR A 10 -7.33 20.16 -10.24
C THR A 10 -8.47 20.67 -11.10
N ALA A 11 -8.15 21.08 -12.33
CA ALA A 11 -9.08 21.56 -13.35
C ALA A 11 -8.65 21.04 -14.72
N VAL A 12 -9.45 21.30 -15.75
CA VAL A 12 -9.02 21.17 -17.15
C VAL A 12 -8.99 22.55 -17.82
N MET A 13 -8.09 22.74 -18.78
CA MET A 13 -7.89 24.02 -19.47
C MET A 13 -8.64 24.08 -20.80
N GLY A 14 -9.21 25.25 -21.12
CA GLY A 14 -9.84 25.54 -22.41
C GLY A 14 -11.36 25.32 -22.44
N SER A 15 -11.81 24.10 -22.16
CA SER A 15 -13.25 23.75 -22.14
C SER A 15 -13.55 22.67 -21.09
N ALA A 16 -14.83 22.39 -20.84
CA ALA A 16 -15.24 21.35 -19.89
C ALA A 16 -14.98 19.92 -20.38
N GLU A 17 -14.85 19.73 -21.69
CA GLU A 17 -14.59 18.47 -22.39
C GLU A 17 -13.09 18.23 -22.60
N SER A 18 -12.28 19.25 -22.37
CA SER A 18 -10.83 19.19 -22.51
C SER A 18 -10.22 18.12 -21.62
N GLU A 19 -9.20 17.46 -22.13
CA GLU A 19 -8.38 16.48 -21.41
C GLU A 19 -7.06 17.08 -20.91
N ILE A 20 -6.83 18.37 -21.12
CA ILE A 20 -5.58 19.04 -20.72
C ILE A 20 -5.67 19.39 -19.23
N PRO A 21 -4.96 18.68 -18.33
CA PRO A 21 -5.10 18.89 -16.90
C PRO A 21 -4.36 20.15 -16.45
N ALA A 22 -4.88 20.77 -15.40
CA ALA A 22 -4.23 21.84 -14.65
C ALA A 22 -4.20 21.49 -13.17
N LEU A 23 -3.04 21.63 -12.54
CA LEU A 23 -2.86 21.53 -11.09
C LEU A 23 -2.52 22.91 -10.55
N LEU A 24 -3.34 23.43 -9.64
CA LEU A 24 -3.06 24.69 -8.98
C LEU A 24 -2.06 24.47 -7.82
N PRO A 25 -0.93 25.20 -7.78
CA PRO A 25 -0.06 25.17 -6.61
C PRO A 25 -0.76 25.68 -5.35
N MET A 26 -0.48 25.06 -4.21
CA MET A 26 -1.13 25.39 -2.94
C MET A 26 -0.67 26.73 -2.36
N GLN A 27 0.57 27.13 -2.63
CA GLN A 27 1.19 28.34 -2.10
C GLN A 27 0.72 29.57 -2.88
N ALA A 28 0.45 30.68 -2.18
CA ALA A 28 -0.19 31.84 -2.79
C ALA A 28 0.66 32.57 -3.83
N ASP A 29 1.98 32.58 -3.63
CA ASP A 29 2.98 33.11 -4.58
C ASP A 29 3.07 32.22 -5.83
N GLN A 30 3.15 30.90 -5.66
CA GLN A 30 3.16 29.94 -6.76
C GLN A 30 1.84 29.95 -7.54
N ALA A 31 0.69 30.08 -6.85
CA ALA A 31 -0.61 30.23 -7.48
C ALA A 31 -0.73 31.54 -8.27
N ARG A 32 -0.07 32.61 -7.83
CA ARG A 32 0.01 33.88 -8.58
C ARG A 32 0.86 33.72 -9.83
N ALA A 33 2.02 33.08 -9.73
CA ALA A 33 2.86 32.75 -10.88
C ALA A 33 2.13 31.86 -11.88
N PHE A 34 1.43 30.83 -11.41
CA PHE A 34 0.57 29.97 -12.22
C PHE A 34 -0.51 30.78 -12.96
N ARG A 35 -1.21 31.68 -12.25
CA ARG A 35 -2.22 32.54 -12.89
C ARG A 35 -1.63 33.43 -13.99
N GLN A 36 -0.41 33.93 -13.80
CA GLN A 36 0.29 34.75 -14.80
C GLN A 36 0.72 33.91 -16.01
N ALA A 37 1.31 32.73 -15.78
CA ALA A 37 1.75 31.82 -16.84
C ALA A 37 0.58 31.31 -17.71
N HIS A 38 -0.62 31.22 -17.13
CA HIS A 38 -1.83 30.80 -17.82
C HIS A 38 -2.81 31.97 -18.06
N ALA A 39 -2.30 33.19 -18.23
CA ALA A 39 -3.14 34.33 -18.58
C ALA A 39 -3.89 34.08 -19.90
N GLY A 40 -5.19 34.40 -19.92
CA GLY A 40 -6.06 34.15 -21.08
C GLY A 40 -6.64 32.73 -21.15
N GLN A 41 -6.13 31.77 -20.36
CA GLN A 41 -6.71 30.44 -20.28
C GLN A 41 -7.98 30.43 -19.41
N THR A 42 -8.87 29.49 -19.71
CA THR A 42 -10.06 29.21 -18.90
C THR A 42 -9.92 27.87 -18.21
N PHE A 43 -10.42 27.78 -16.97
CA PHE A 43 -10.36 26.57 -16.16
C PHE A 43 -11.76 26.03 -15.96
N TRP A 44 -11.91 24.71 -15.99
CA TRP A 44 -13.21 24.06 -15.92
C TRP A 44 -13.19 22.87 -14.97
N CYS A 45 -14.32 22.63 -14.32
CA CYS A 45 -14.61 21.41 -13.55
C CYS A 45 -14.94 20.30 -14.55
N GLY A 46 -13.91 19.80 -15.23
CA GLY A 46 -14.04 19.00 -16.45
C GLY A 46 -14.78 17.67 -16.27
N GLN A 47 -15.38 17.19 -17.36
CA GLN A 47 -16.10 15.92 -17.42
C GLN A 47 -15.20 14.74 -17.04
N TRP A 48 -13.98 14.68 -17.59
CA TRP A 48 -13.01 13.60 -17.30
C TRP A 48 -12.52 13.60 -15.85
N LEU A 49 -12.69 14.71 -15.12
CA LEU A 49 -12.41 14.79 -13.69
C LEU A 49 -13.59 14.35 -12.81
N GLY A 50 -14.68 13.84 -13.41
CA GLY A 50 -15.97 13.62 -12.74
C GLY A 50 -16.62 14.93 -12.27
N GLY A 51 -16.33 16.05 -12.95
CA GLY A 51 -16.79 17.38 -12.62
C GLY A 51 -18.15 17.75 -13.22
N CYS A 52 -18.70 18.88 -12.79
CA CYS A 52 -20.03 19.36 -13.23
C CYS A 52 -20.00 20.20 -14.51
N ARG A 53 -18.87 20.27 -15.22
CA ARG A 53 -18.65 21.10 -16.43
C ARG A 53 -18.74 22.61 -16.18
N GLY A 54 -18.84 23.05 -14.92
CA GLY A 54 -18.86 24.46 -14.55
C GLY A 54 -17.49 25.13 -14.69
N ARG A 55 -17.49 26.41 -15.06
CA ARG A 55 -16.27 27.22 -15.16
C ARG A 55 -15.71 27.54 -13.77
N LEU A 56 -14.40 27.48 -13.64
CA LEU A 56 -13.65 27.68 -12.41
C LEU A 56 -12.87 29.01 -12.44
N THR A 57 -12.61 29.55 -11.26
CA THR A 57 -11.72 30.68 -10.99
C THR A 57 -10.72 30.31 -9.89
N ILE A 58 -9.55 30.93 -9.91
CA ILE A 58 -8.50 30.69 -8.91
C ILE A 58 -8.73 31.61 -7.71
N ARG A 59 -8.93 31.03 -6.52
CA ARG A 59 -9.02 31.76 -5.25
C ARG A 59 -7.72 31.61 -4.48
N THR A 60 -7.20 32.74 -3.98
CA THR A 60 -5.99 32.82 -3.15
C THR A 60 -6.31 33.61 -1.87
N PRO A 61 -7.08 33.04 -0.91
CA PRO A 61 -7.43 33.75 0.31
C PRO A 61 -6.19 33.93 1.20
N ALA A 62 -6.08 35.07 1.89
CA ALA A 62 -4.98 35.33 2.81
C ALA A 62 -4.94 34.26 3.91
N GLY A 63 -3.77 33.64 4.12
CA GLY A 63 -3.58 32.58 5.12
C GLY A 63 -4.29 31.25 4.82
N ARG A 64 -4.80 31.04 3.61
CA ARG A 64 -5.43 29.77 3.18
C ARG A 64 -4.80 29.24 1.90
N VAL A 65 -5.00 27.94 1.68
CA VAL A 65 -4.53 27.23 0.49
C VAL A 65 -5.24 27.77 -0.76
N ALA A 66 -4.46 28.06 -1.80
CA ALA A 66 -5.00 28.42 -3.10
C ALA A 66 -5.80 27.25 -3.68
N HIS A 67 -6.94 27.54 -4.29
CA HIS A 67 -7.83 26.50 -4.84
C HIS A 67 -8.64 27.02 -6.02
N PHE A 68 -9.11 26.10 -6.85
CA PHE A 68 -10.14 26.40 -7.82
C PHE A 68 -11.50 26.50 -7.13
N ALA A 69 -12.30 27.48 -7.51
CA ALA A 69 -13.67 27.66 -7.06
C ALA A 69 -14.58 27.85 -8.27
N HIS A 70 -15.81 27.35 -8.20
CA HIS A 70 -16.80 27.60 -9.24
C HIS A 70 -17.12 29.10 -9.34
N LEU A 71 -17.24 29.59 -10.57
CA LEU A 71 -17.83 30.91 -10.80
C LEU A 71 -19.32 30.84 -10.43
N PRO A 72 -19.86 31.89 -9.78
CA PRO A 72 -21.31 32.00 -9.60
C PRO A 72 -21.96 32.02 -10.98
N GLY A 73 -22.86 31.07 -11.24
CA GLY A 73 -23.61 30.95 -12.49
C GLY A 73 -25.12 30.94 -12.21
N PRO A 74 -25.96 31.17 -13.24
CA PRO A 74 -27.41 31.25 -13.09
C PRO A 74 -28.05 29.92 -12.64
N GLU A 75 -27.38 28.79 -12.87
CA GLU A 75 -27.78 27.49 -12.33
C GLU A 75 -26.78 27.01 -11.29
N HIS A 76 -27.20 26.95 -10.03
CA HIS A 76 -26.43 26.32 -8.96
C HIS A 76 -26.45 24.79 -9.13
N VAL A 77 -25.76 24.28 -10.14
CA VAL A 77 -25.49 22.84 -10.25
C VAL A 77 -24.60 22.45 -9.09
N VAL A 78 -25.15 21.71 -8.12
CA VAL A 78 -24.39 21.18 -6.99
C VAL A 78 -23.34 20.23 -7.54
N CYS A 79 -22.07 20.66 -7.50
CA CYS A 79 -20.96 19.85 -7.95
C CYS A 79 -20.79 18.64 -7.02
N ARG A 80 -21.07 17.44 -7.53
CA ARG A 80 -20.90 16.16 -6.81
C ARG A 80 -19.54 15.52 -7.02
N ARG A 81 -18.55 16.29 -7.48
CA ARG A 81 -17.21 15.78 -7.78
C ARG A 81 -16.60 15.17 -6.51
N ALA A 82 -16.39 13.86 -6.53
CA ALA A 82 -15.82 13.11 -5.39
C ALA A 82 -14.31 13.34 -5.26
N SER A 83 -13.59 13.42 -6.39
CA SER A 83 -12.13 13.59 -6.44
C SER A 83 -11.73 15.06 -6.49
N VAL A 84 -11.59 15.68 -5.33
CA VAL A 84 -11.19 17.11 -5.18
C VAL A 84 -9.68 17.30 -4.95
N GLY A 85 -8.97 16.22 -4.61
CA GLY A 85 -7.53 16.23 -4.38
C GLY A 85 -6.66 16.28 -5.63
N VAL A 86 -5.35 16.39 -5.40
CA VAL A 86 -4.30 16.38 -6.44
C VAL A 86 -4.31 15.09 -7.26
N SER A 87 -4.78 13.98 -6.66
CA SER A 87 -4.89 12.67 -7.32
C SER A 87 -6.09 12.52 -8.27
N GLY A 88 -6.95 13.53 -8.37
CA GLY A 88 -8.17 13.45 -9.18
C GLY A 88 -7.94 13.54 -10.69
N ALA A 89 -6.74 13.92 -11.12
CA ALA A 89 -6.40 14.15 -12.53
C ALA A 89 -5.28 13.21 -13.04
N ASP A 90 -4.95 12.16 -12.29
CA ASP A 90 -3.81 11.27 -12.55
C ASP A 90 -3.87 10.69 -13.94
N HIS A 91 -5.02 10.16 -14.32
CA HIS A 91 -5.27 9.58 -15.63
C HIS A 91 -5.02 10.56 -16.77
N LEU A 92 -5.31 11.86 -16.61
CA LEU A 92 -5.03 12.87 -17.63
C LEU A 92 -3.53 13.16 -17.75
N TYR A 93 -2.85 13.31 -16.61
CA TYR A 93 -1.38 13.48 -16.61
C TYR A 93 -0.66 12.26 -17.20
N ILE A 94 -1.15 11.05 -16.88
CA ILE A 94 -0.66 9.79 -17.43
C ILE A 94 -0.89 9.74 -18.93
N LYS A 95 -2.12 10.00 -19.41
CA LYS A 95 -2.44 10.06 -20.84
C LYS A 95 -1.49 10.99 -21.58
N GLN A 96 -1.37 12.24 -21.10
CA GLN A 96 -0.54 13.26 -21.74
C GLN A 96 0.94 12.87 -21.79
N GLN A 97 1.52 12.45 -20.66
CA GLN A 97 2.95 12.17 -20.58
C GLN A 97 3.36 10.87 -21.27
N LEU A 98 2.53 9.82 -21.20
CA LEU A 98 2.83 8.58 -21.93
C LEU A 98 2.74 8.80 -23.44
N LEU A 99 1.77 9.57 -23.94
CA LEU A 99 1.72 9.92 -25.36
C LEU A 99 2.96 10.72 -25.80
N ALA A 100 3.39 11.70 -25.00
CA ALA A 100 4.61 12.46 -25.28
C ALA A 100 5.87 11.57 -25.26
N TRP A 101 5.96 10.64 -24.30
CA TRP A 101 7.06 9.69 -24.17
C TRP A 101 7.11 8.64 -25.30
N LEU A 102 5.95 8.21 -25.81
CA LEU A 102 5.88 7.34 -26.99
C LEU A 102 6.32 8.10 -28.24
N ALA A 103 5.84 9.34 -28.40
CA ALA A 103 6.24 10.21 -29.51
C ALA A 103 7.74 10.52 -29.49
N SER A 104 8.35 10.73 -28.32
CA SER A 104 9.80 10.96 -28.20
C SER A 104 10.65 9.74 -28.57
N GLN A 105 10.05 8.56 -28.63
CA GLN A 105 10.67 7.32 -29.13
C GLN A 105 10.34 7.04 -30.60
N GLY A 106 9.66 7.97 -31.29
CA GLY A 106 9.23 7.79 -32.68
C GLY A 106 8.04 6.83 -32.83
N ILE A 107 7.31 6.54 -31.75
CA ILE A 107 6.19 5.60 -31.74
C ILE A 107 4.89 6.38 -31.83
N VAL A 108 4.16 6.19 -32.92
CA VAL A 108 2.81 6.74 -33.08
C VAL A 108 1.86 5.92 -32.21
N ALA A 109 1.13 6.58 -31.32
CA ALA A 109 0.21 5.92 -30.40
C ALA A 109 -1.08 6.72 -30.24
N THR A 110 -2.18 6.00 -30.03
CA THR A 110 -3.45 6.59 -29.57
C THR A 110 -3.68 6.21 -28.11
N ALA A 111 -4.47 7.02 -27.41
CA ALA A 111 -4.88 6.73 -26.05
C ALA A 111 -6.37 7.00 -25.86
N ARG A 112 -7.06 6.06 -25.23
CA ARG A 112 -8.48 6.14 -24.91
C ARG A 112 -8.71 6.07 -23.41
N LEU A 113 -9.64 6.89 -22.94
CA LEU A 113 -10.19 6.83 -21.60
C LEU A 113 -11.53 6.07 -21.73
N PRO A 114 -11.63 4.83 -21.24
CA PRO A 114 -12.88 4.08 -21.35
C PRO A 114 -14.04 4.83 -20.70
N GLU A 115 -15.09 5.07 -21.48
CA GLU A 115 -16.35 5.59 -21.00
C GLU A 115 -17.18 4.44 -20.39
N GLY A 116 -17.86 4.69 -19.27
CA GLY A 116 -18.77 3.72 -18.66
C GLY A 116 -18.18 2.84 -17.54
N THR A 117 -16.97 3.11 -17.07
CA THR A 117 -16.51 2.59 -15.77
C THR A 117 -17.27 3.29 -14.64
N GLU A 118 -17.53 2.60 -13.51
CA GLU A 118 -18.21 3.21 -12.35
C GLU A 118 -17.47 4.46 -11.85
N ARG A 119 -16.15 4.53 -12.10
CA ARG A 119 -15.28 5.66 -11.82
C ARG A 119 -14.56 6.14 -13.08
N LEU A 120 -14.87 7.37 -13.51
CA LEU A 120 -14.11 8.04 -14.58
C LEU A 120 -12.64 8.18 -14.19
N GLY A 121 -11.75 7.89 -15.14
CA GLY A 121 -10.30 7.97 -14.93
C GLY A 121 -9.70 6.81 -14.13
N GLY A 122 -10.45 5.72 -13.91
CA GLY A 122 -9.95 4.48 -13.33
C GLY A 122 -9.05 3.67 -14.26
N GLU A 123 -9.08 3.96 -15.56
CA GLU A 123 -8.32 3.24 -16.59
C GLU A 123 -7.89 4.18 -17.73
N VAL A 124 -6.70 3.92 -18.28
CA VAL A 124 -6.21 4.52 -19.54
C VAL A 124 -5.64 3.42 -20.42
N VAL A 125 -6.08 3.34 -21.67
CA VAL A 125 -5.60 2.34 -22.64
C VAL A 125 -4.82 3.04 -23.74
N PHE A 126 -3.62 2.53 -24.04
CA PHE A 126 -2.76 3.02 -25.11
C PHE A 126 -2.55 1.94 -26.16
N GLU A 127 -2.58 2.35 -27.42
CA GLU A 127 -2.37 1.51 -28.59
C GLU A 127 -1.15 2.03 -29.37
N PRO A 128 0.07 1.66 -28.93
CA PRO A 128 1.31 2.02 -29.62
C PRO A 128 1.47 1.23 -30.93
N GLY A 129 1.64 1.92 -32.04
CA GLY A 129 1.79 1.31 -33.37
C GLY A 129 3.01 0.39 -33.43
N GLY A 130 2.81 -0.86 -33.87
CA GLY A 130 3.87 -1.87 -33.96
C GLY A 130 4.23 -2.54 -32.62
N HIS A 131 3.50 -2.25 -31.55
CA HIS A 131 3.71 -2.82 -30.22
C HIS A 131 2.40 -3.35 -29.63
N GLY A 132 2.51 -4.11 -28.54
CA GLY A 132 1.36 -4.55 -27.75
C GLY A 132 0.67 -3.39 -27.01
N CYS A 133 -0.63 -3.54 -26.74
CA CYS A 133 -1.41 -2.55 -26.01
C CYS A 133 -0.88 -2.34 -24.58
N LEU A 134 -0.85 -1.10 -24.11
CA LEU A 134 -0.55 -0.79 -22.71
C LEU A 134 -1.84 -0.41 -22.01
N ARG A 135 -2.17 -1.12 -20.94
CA ARG A 135 -3.37 -0.86 -20.15
C ARG A 135 -2.97 -0.40 -18.75
N VAL A 136 -3.32 0.83 -18.42
CA VAL A 136 -3.05 1.45 -17.12
C VAL A 136 -4.31 1.38 -16.27
N LEU A 137 -4.26 0.68 -15.15
CA LEU A 137 -5.35 0.62 -14.17
C LEU A 137 -4.98 1.46 -12.95
N LEU A 138 -5.83 2.41 -12.59
CA LEU A 138 -5.64 3.30 -11.44
C LEU A 138 -6.69 3.08 -10.35
N ASP A 139 -7.81 2.44 -10.68
CA ASP A 139 -8.86 2.14 -9.72
C ASP A 139 -8.50 0.92 -8.88
N GLU A 140 -8.60 1.05 -7.56
CA GLU A 140 -8.28 -0.02 -6.60
C GLU A 140 -9.29 -1.17 -6.71
N ASP A 141 -10.53 -0.83 -7.07
CA ASP A 141 -11.66 -1.76 -7.22
C ASP A 141 -11.77 -2.33 -8.65
N ALA A 142 -10.87 -1.93 -9.57
CA ALA A 142 -10.89 -2.47 -10.92
C ALA A 142 -10.58 -3.97 -10.90
N ALA A 143 -11.54 -4.78 -11.34
CA ALA A 143 -11.31 -6.19 -11.60
C ALA A 143 -10.15 -6.33 -12.60
N LEU A 144 -9.12 -7.10 -12.23
CA LEU A 144 -7.99 -7.36 -13.11
C LEU A 144 -8.52 -8.06 -14.37
N PRO A 145 -8.38 -7.44 -15.56
CA PRO A 145 -8.82 -8.07 -16.78
C PRO A 145 -7.96 -9.31 -17.05
N ALA A 146 -8.59 -10.33 -17.63
CA ALA A 146 -7.83 -11.45 -18.16
C ALA A 146 -6.76 -10.91 -19.14
N PRO A 147 -5.51 -11.40 -19.08
CA PRO A 147 -4.51 -11.02 -20.06
C PRO A 147 -5.04 -11.36 -21.46
N ALA A 148 -5.27 -10.33 -22.27
CA ALA A 148 -5.36 -10.51 -23.71
C ALA A 148 -3.94 -10.61 -24.27
N ASP A 149 -3.74 -11.43 -25.30
CA ASP A 149 -2.44 -11.58 -25.95
C ASP A 149 -1.89 -10.22 -26.37
N GLY A 150 -0.64 -9.94 -25.99
CA GLY A 150 0.05 -8.69 -26.29
C GLY A 150 -0.37 -7.48 -25.45
N THR A 151 -1.31 -7.59 -24.51
CA THR A 151 -1.65 -6.48 -23.61
C THR A 151 -0.81 -6.50 -22.34
N GLN A 152 0.01 -5.47 -22.14
CA GLN A 152 0.78 -5.30 -20.92
C GLN A 152 0.03 -4.43 -19.91
N LEU A 153 -0.01 -4.90 -18.67
CA LEU A 153 -0.73 -4.24 -17.58
C LEU A 153 0.22 -3.41 -16.72
N VAL A 154 -0.17 -2.15 -16.46
CA VAL A 154 0.53 -1.23 -15.57
C VAL A 154 -0.44 -0.78 -14.48
N LEU A 155 -0.08 -1.00 -13.21
CA LEU A 155 -0.99 -0.84 -12.09
C LEU A 155 -0.68 0.42 -11.27
N GLY A 156 -1.72 1.14 -10.83
CA GLY A 156 -1.59 2.21 -9.85
C GLY A 156 -0.95 1.69 -8.56
N PRO A 157 -0.43 2.55 -7.67
CA PRO A 157 0.39 2.12 -6.53
C PRO A 157 -0.38 1.23 -5.53
N HIS A 158 -1.70 1.34 -5.49
CA HIS A 158 -2.59 0.64 -4.55
C HIS A 158 -3.47 -0.43 -5.20
N VAL A 159 -3.43 -0.56 -6.54
CA VAL A 159 -4.23 -1.57 -7.24
C VAL A 159 -3.70 -2.97 -6.90
N ALA A 160 -4.58 -3.90 -6.55
CA ALA A 160 -4.17 -5.27 -6.28
C ALA A 160 -3.52 -5.89 -7.52
N HIS A 161 -2.53 -6.76 -7.33
CA HIS A 161 -1.92 -7.53 -8.41
C HIS A 161 -2.13 -9.01 -8.13
N ASP A 162 -2.17 -9.80 -9.21
CA ASP A 162 -2.17 -11.25 -9.09
C ASP A 162 -0.81 -11.70 -8.54
N PRO A 163 -0.74 -12.33 -7.34
CA PRO A 163 0.50 -12.83 -6.77
C PRO A 163 1.22 -13.81 -7.69
N HIS A 164 0.48 -14.55 -8.53
CA HIS A 164 1.06 -15.50 -9.46
C HIS A 164 1.92 -14.81 -10.53
N ARG A 165 1.57 -13.58 -10.95
CA ARG A 165 2.37 -12.82 -11.92
C ARG A 165 3.72 -12.41 -11.37
N LEU A 166 3.79 -12.04 -10.10
CA LEU A 166 5.08 -11.72 -9.48
C LEU A 166 6.02 -12.94 -9.47
N THR A 167 5.47 -14.14 -9.32
CA THR A 167 6.22 -15.40 -9.42
C THR A 167 6.62 -15.71 -10.87
N VAL A 168 5.67 -15.68 -11.79
CA VAL A 168 5.88 -16.06 -13.20
C VAL A 168 6.74 -15.04 -13.93
N ASP A 169 6.38 -13.76 -13.89
CA ASP A 169 7.05 -12.68 -14.64
C ASP A 169 8.25 -12.12 -13.88
N GLY A 170 8.30 -12.32 -12.55
CA GLY A 170 9.38 -11.85 -11.69
C GLY A 170 9.24 -10.39 -11.26
N TYR A 171 8.27 -9.67 -11.82
CA TYR A 171 7.98 -8.28 -11.51
C TYR A 171 6.52 -7.92 -11.82
N VAL A 172 6.08 -6.79 -11.27
CA VAL A 172 4.82 -6.13 -11.64
C VAL A 172 5.12 -4.67 -11.99
N LEU A 173 4.59 -4.18 -13.10
CA LEU A 173 4.72 -2.77 -13.46
C LEU A 173 3.73 -1.92 -12.68
N ARG A 174 4.26 -0.83 -12.12
CA ARG A 174 3.52 0.17 -11.36
C ARG A 174 3.58 1.52 -12.06
N ILE A 175 2.59 2.36 -11.80
CA ILE A 175 2.61 3.77 -12.20
C ILE A 175 2.12 4.61 -11.03
N ARG A 176 2.69 5.79 -10.89
CA ARG A 176 2.18 6.84 -10.00
C ARG A 176 2.46 8.19 -10.64
N CYS A 177 1.94 9.27 -10.06
CA CYS A 177 2.56 10.56 -10.30
C CYS A 177 2.99 11.24 -9.02
N ASP A 178 4.16 11.84 -9.09
CA ASP A 178 4.72 12.67 -8.05
C ASP A 178 4.38 14.14 -8.38
N THR A 179 4.07 14.92 -7.35
CA THR A 179 3.82 16.36 -7.54
C THR A 179 5.16 17.08 -7.61
N ASP A 180 5.41 17.78 -8.71
CA ASP A 180 6.52 18.74 -8.81
C ASP A 180 5.99 20.18 -8.70
N ASN A 181 6.86 21.18 -8.74
CA ASN A 181 6.48 22.59 -8.51
C ASN A 181 5.52 23.14 -9.57
N THR A 182 5.39 22.49 -10.73
CA THR A 182 4.66 23.03 -11.90
C THR A 182 3.57 22.11 -12.43
N GLY A 183 3.51 20.87 -11.94
CA GLY A 183 2.56 19.87 -12.41
C GLY A 183 2.74 18.55 -11.70
N ARG A 184 2.46 17.47 -12.42
CA ARG A 184 2.63 16.12 -11.91
C ARG A 184 3.49 15.34 -12.86
N ARG A 185 4.52 14.68 -12.35
CA ARG A 185 5.44 13.86 -13.11
C ARG A 185 5.04 12.40 -13.00
N VAL A 186 4.89 11.72 -14.12
CA VAL A 186 4.64 10.27 -14.15
C VAL A 186 5.92 9.52 -13.83
N MET A 187 5.80 8.56 -12.93
CA MET A 187 6.86 7.63 -12.55
C MET A 187 6.42 6.20 -12.83
N ILE A 188 7.30 5.40 -13.42
CA ILE A 188 7.07 3.98 -13.66
C ILE A 188 7.83 3.17 -12.62
N GLY A 189 7.10 2.29 -11.94
CA GLY A 189 7.64 1.42 -10.90
C GLY A 189 7.82 -0.01 -11.39
N THR A 190 8.87 -0.68 -10.93
CA THR A 190 9.03 -2.13 -11.04
C THR A 190 8.95 -2.71 -9.65
N GLN A 191 7.83 -3.34 -9.35
CA GLN A 191 7.61 -4.02 -8.09
C GLN A 191 8.21 -5.41 -8.16
N LEU A 192 9.15 -5.67 -7.25
CA LEU A 192 9.77 -6.97 -6.99
C LEU A 192 9.27 -7.49 -5.64
N HIS A 193 9.72 -8.67 -5.24
CA HIS A 193 9.43 -9.21 -3.91
C HIS A 193 9.95 -8.25 -2.82
N GLY A 194 9.02 -7.61 -2.11
CA GLY A 194 9.29 -6.76 -0.95
C GLY A 194 9.61 -5.28 -1.20
N HIS A 195 9.76 -4.83 -2.45
CA HIS A 195 10.01 -3.40 -2.74
C HIS A 195 9.61 -3.01 -4.18
N THR A 196 9.47 -1.70 -4.42
CA THR A 196 9.23 -1.13 -5.75
C THR A 196 10.30 -0.09 -6.07
N GLN A 197 11.01 -0.30 -7.18
CA GLN A 197 11.96 0.68 -7.72
C GLN A 197 11.24 1.59 -8.70
N TRP A 198 11.42 2.91 -8.58
CA TRP A 198 10.71 3.91 -9.37
C TRP A 198 11.67 4.66 -10.29
N PHE A 199 11.25 4.83 -11.55
CA PHE A 199 12.02 5.43 -12.62
C PHE A 199 11.20 6.51 -13.30
N SER A 200 11.86 7.55 -13.81
CA SER A 200 11.21 8.53 -14.66
C SER A 200 11.01 7.98 -16.07
N LEU A 201 10.11 8.59 -16.85
CA LEU A 201 9.79 8.11 -18.19
C LEU A 201 10.98 8.13 -19.14
N ASP A 202 11.91 9.07 -18.98
CA ASP A 202 13.15 9.18 -19.77
C ASP A 202 14.12 8.01 -19.54
N GLU A 203 14.01 7.32 -18.41
CA GLU A 203 14.77 6.09 -18.12
C GLU A 203 14.08 4.82 -18.65
N CYS A 204 12.85 4.95 -19.16
CA CYS A 204 12.01 3.84 -19.61
C CYS A 204 11.96 3.77 -21.14
N HIS A 205 11.80 2.56 -21.67
CA HIS A 205 11.67 2.32 -23.11
C HIS A 205 10.51 1.40 -23.45
N LEU A 206 9.82 1.65 -24.56
CA LEU A 206 8.89 0.67 -25.13
C LEU A 206 9.67 -0.28 -26.04
N LYS A 207 9.76 -1.55 -25.64
CA LYS A 207 10.43 -2.61 -26.41
C LYS A 207 9.38 -3.47 -27.14
N PRO A 208 9.76 -4.36 -28.07
CA PRO A 208 8.81 -5.25 -28.74
C PRO A 208 7.99 -6.12 -27.78
N TRP A 209 8.55 -6.46 -26.61
CA TRP A 209 7.88 -7.23 -25.55
C TRP A 209 7.13 -6.36 -24.53
N GLY A 210 7.04 -5.05 -24.75
CA GLY A 210 6.36 -4.10 -23.87
C GLY A 210 7.27 -3.10 -23.19
N LEU A 211 6.66 -2.31 -22.31
CA LEU A 211 7.29 -1.30 -21.47
C LEU A 211 8.36 -1.95 -20.60
N SER A 212 9.53 -1.35 -20.63
CA SER A 212 10.74 -1.82 -19.96
C SER A 212 11.37 -0.67 -19.16
N THR A 213 11.60 -0.93 -17.88
CA THR A 213 12.40 -0.08 -16.98
C THR A 213 13.79 -0.69 -16.84
N PRO A 214 14.79 0.04 -16.29
CA PRO A 214 16.11 -0.54 -16.00
C PRO A 214 16.03 -1.80 -15.11
N ALA A 215 15.11 -1.82 -14.13
CA ALA A 215 14.89 -2.99 -13.28
C ALA A 215 14.26 -4.17 -14.03
N VAL A 216 13.34 -3.92 -14.95
CA VAL A 216 12.77 -4.97 -15.81
C VAL A 216 13.83 -5.57 -16.72
N GLU A 217 14.67 -4.73 -17.31
CA GLU A 217 15.79 -5.20 -18.14
C GLU A 217 16.74 -6.08 -17.34
N GLU A 218 17.07 -5.70 -16.11
CA GLU A 218 17.90 -6.49 -15.22
C GLU A 218 17.26 -7.84 -14.85
N VAL A 219 15.97 -7.86 -14.49
CA VAL A 219 15.25 -9.12 -14.21
C VAL A 219 15.27 -10.04 -15.43
N ARG A 220 15.04 -9.49 -16.62
CA ARG A 220 15.06 -10.27 -17.87
C ARG A 220 16.47 -10.73 -18.21
N ARG A 221 17.50 -9.90 -17.99
CA ARG A 221 18.90 -10.27 -18.20
C ARG A 221 19.28 -11.46 -17.33
N LEU A 222 19.00 -11.42 -16.02
CA LEU A 222 19.29 -12.49 -15.07
C LEU A 222 18.58 -13.80 -15.44
N ARG A 223 17.32 -13.71 -15.88
CA ARG A 223 16.54 -14.86 -16.35
C ARG A 223 17.07 -15.42 -17.68
N SER A 224 17.50 -14.57 -18.60
CA SER A 224 18.03 -14.99 -19.90
C SER A 224 19.47 -15.55 -19.80
N SER A 225 20.27 -15.07 -18.83
CA SER A 225 21.60 -15.61 -18.54
C SER A 225 21.56 -16.96 -17.82
N SER A 226 20.40 -17.33 -17.26
CA SER A 226 20.16 -18.66 -16.70
C SER A 226 19.92 -19.64 -17.86
N ARG A 227 21.00 -20.10 -18.51
CA ARG A 227 20.90 -21.07 -19.61
C ARG A 227 20.33 -22.42 -19.11
N PRO A 228 19.43 -23.07 -19.86
CA PRO A 228 19.17 -24.50 -19.71
C PRO A 228 20.42 -25.30 -20.13
N LEU A 229 20.93 -26.17 -19.24
CA LEU A 229 21.97 -27.15 -19.56
C LEU A 229 21.35 -28.32 -20.35
N ALA A 230 21.09 -28.13 -21.64
CA ALA A 230 20.88 -29.23 -22.58
C ALA A 230 21.04 -28.77 -24.04
N ALA A 231 22.26 -28.85 -24.56
CA ALA A 231 22.57 -29.12 -25.97
C ALA A 231 24.09 -29.25 -26.11
N PHE A 232 24.63 -30.45 -25.91
CA PHE A 232 25.99 -30.77 -26.33
C PHE A 232 25.95 -31.24 -27.79
N PRO A 233 26.54 -30.51 -28.77
CA PRO A 233 27.05 -31.17 -29.96
C PRO A 233 28.33 -31.92 -29.60
N HIS A 234 28.53 -33.10 -30.21
CA HIS A 234 29.64 -34.01 -29.95
C HIS A 234 31.00 -33.29 -29.93
N ARG A 235 31.75 -33.58 -28.87
CA ARG A 235 33.08 -33.07 -28.56
C ARG A 235 34.13 -33.62 -29.53
N SER A 236 34.72 -32.76 -30.34
CA SER A 236 36.12 -32.92 -30.78
C SER A 236 36.99 -32.20 -29.75
N THR A 237 37.91 -32.93 -29.13
CA THR A 237 38.89 -32.46 -28.14
C THR A 237 39.75 -31.35 -28.73
N PRO A 238 40.13 -30.32 -27.93
CA PRO A 238 41.49 -30.36 -27.39
C PRO A 238 41.70 -29.75 -25.98
N ALA A 239 42.83 -30.19 -25.41
CA ALA A 239 43.78 -29.49 -24.54
C ALA A 239 43.31 -28.83 -23.22
N ARG A 240 43.65 -29.56 -22.16
CA ARG A 240 44.01 -29.19 -20.78
C ARG A 240 44.54 -27.75 -20.61
N SER A 241 43.91 -26.96 -19.73
CA SER A 241 44.56 -25.87 -18.98
C SER A 241 44.08 -25.88 -17.53
N ASP A 242 45.02 -25.63 -16.62
CA ASP A 242 44.95 -25.85 -15.18
C ASP A 242 43.79 -25.17 -14.44
N ALA A 243 43.23 -25.93 -13.50
CA ALA A 243 42.22 -25.49 -12.55
C ALA A 243 42.89 -24.88 -11.32
N ALA A 244 42.64 -23.60 -11.08
CA ALA A 244 42.90 -22.95 -9.80
C ALA A 244 41.86 -23.42 -8.76
N VAL A 245 42.39 -23.87 -7.62
CA VAL A 245 41.69 -24.42 -6.45
C VAL A 245 40.72 -23.39 -5.85
N ARG A 246 39.46 -23.78 -5.65
CA ARG A 246 38.47 -23.08 -4.82
C ARG A 246 38.43 -23.71 -3.40
N PRO A 247 38.11 -22.93 -2.36
CA PRO A 247 38.24 -23.36 -0.98
C PRO A 247 37.20 -24.43 -0.61
N VAL A 248 37.68 -25.42 0.15
CA VAL A 248 36.95 -26.57 0.67
C VAL A 248 35.82 -26.10 1.59
N ALA A 249 34.57 -26.43 1.22
CA ALA A 249 33.43 -26.35 2.10
C ALA A 249 33.59 -27.37 3.24
N THR A 250 33.26 -26.96 4.46
CA THR A 250 33.30 -27.80 5.67
C THR A 250 32.46 -29.07 5.52
N PRO A 251 32.93 -30.26 5.97
CA PRO A 251 32.27 -31.55 5.76
C PRO A 251 30.82 -31.61 6.27
N GLN A 252 30.49 -30.89 7.34
CA GLN A 252 29.15 -30.88 7.92
C GLN A 252 28.06 -30.28 7.00
N ALA A 253 28.42 -29.35 6.11
CA ALA A 253 27.48 -28.75 5.17
C ALA A 253 27.17 -29.68 3.97
N ALA A 254 28.09 -30.60 3.65
CA ALA A 254 27.88 -31.62 2.62
C ALA A 254 26.98 -32.75 3.13
N ASP A 255 27.14 -33.12 4.40
CA ASP A 255 26.30 -34.13 5.06
C ASP A 255 24.84 -33.66 5.18
N ASP A 256 24.61 -32.42 5.61
CA ASP A 256 23.28 -31.81 5.68
C ASP A 256 22.60 -31.72 4.29
N HIS A 257 23.39 -31.52 3.23
CA HIS A 257 22.90 -31.47 1.85
C HIS A 257 22.39 -32.83 1.39
N HIS A 258 23.19 -33.87 1.60
CA HIS A 258 22.83 -35.22 1.18
C HIS A 258 21.61 -35.75 1.95
N GLU A 259 21.53 -35.47 3.26
CA GLU A 259 20.40 -35.89 4.10
C GLU A 259 19.09 -35.21 3.68
N ALA A 260 19.12 -33.91 3.38
CA ALA A 260 17.94 -33.17 2.94
C ALA A 260 17.36 -33.71 1.62
N PHE A 261 18.22 -34.04 0.65
CA PHE A 261 17.80 -34.61 -0.63
C PHE A 261 17.37 -36.08 -0.53
N ALA A 262 17.98 -36.87 0.36
CA ALA A 262 17.52 -38.23 0.65
C ALA A 262 16.12 -38.23 1.30
N ALA A 263 15.87 -37.31 2.24
CA ALA A 263 14.56 -37.15 2.86
C ALA A 263 13.49 -36.71 1.85
N LEU A 264 13.83 -35.79 0.94
CA LEU A 264 12.92 -35.37 -0.13
C LEU A 264 12.61 -36.51 -1.10
N ARG A 265 13.60 -37.32 -1.49
CA ARG A 265 13.41 -38.48 -2.36
C ARG A 265 12.43 -39.47 -1.74
N LYS A 266 12.63 -39.80 -0.47
CA LYS A 266 11.71 -40.66 0.29
C LYS A 266 10.31 -40.05 0.40
N ALA A 267 10.21 -38.73 0.59
CA ALA A 267 8.93 -38.01 0.65
C ALA A 267 8.15 -38.04 -0.68
N VAL A 268 8.86 -38.00 -1.80
CA VAL A 268 8.33 -38.05 -3.17
C VAL A 268 7.88 -39.47 -3.55
N GLU A 269 8.69 -40.47 -3.22
CA GLU A 269 8.43 -41.89 -3.53
C GLU A 269 7.38 -42.52 -2.60
N GLY A 270 7.24 -42.01 -1.37
CA GLY A 270 6.25 -42.50 -0.41
C GLY A 270 4.92 -41.75 -0.41
N GLU A 271 3.89 -42.36 0.17
CA GLU A 271 2.59 -41.72 0.47
C GLU A 271 2.67 -40.78 1.68
N HIS A 272 3.70 -39.94 1.75
CA HIS A 272 3.85 -38.98 2.84
C HIS A 272 2.77 -37.90 2.79
N SER A 273 2.36 -37.35 3.94
CA SER A 273 1.37 -36.27 3.97
C SER A 273 1.87 -35.02 3.22
N THR A 274 0.95 -34.19 2.71
CA THR A 274 1.28 -32.93 2.03
C THR A 274 2.18 -32.01 2.86
N SER A 275 1.98 -31.98 4.17
CA SER A 275 2.81 -31.25 5.12
C SER A 275 4.24 -31.79 5.22
N ALA A 276 4.42 -33.12 5.17
CA ALA A 276 5.74 -33.75 5.21
C ALA A 276 6.51 -33.51 3.89
N LEU A 277 5.83 -33.60 2.75
CA LEU A 277 6.41 -33.28 1.45
C LEU A 277 6.83 -31.80 1.37
N ARG A 278 5.98 -30.88 1.85
CA ARG A 278 6.31 -29.44 1.95
C ARG A 278 7.56 -29.18 2.80
N HIS A 279 7.65 -29.89 3.93
CA HIS A 279 8.77 -29.73 4.85
C HIS A 279 10.09 -30.20 4.23
N CYS A 280 10.11 -31.38 3.61
CA CYS A 280 11.30 -31.91 2.95
C CYS A 280 11.71 -31.04 1.75
N LEU A 281 10.74 -30.52 0.99
CA LEU A 281 11.00 -29.61 -0.13
C LEU A 281 11.69 -28.34 0.35
N THR A 282 11.18 -27.73 1.42
CA THR A 282 11.78 -26.50 2.01
C THR A 282 13.21 -26.74 2.51
N GLN A 283 13.47 -27.91 3.11
CA GLN A 283 14.81 -28.27 3.59
C GLN A 283 15.79 -28.50 2.43
N ALA A 284 15.37 -29.22 1.39
CA ALA A 284 16.18 -29.44 0.19
C ALA A 284 16.46 -28.15 -0.58
N GLU A 285 15.49 -27.22 -0.68
CA GLU A 285 15.70 -25.89 -1.26
C GLU A 285 16.70 -25.03 -0.45
N ALA A 286 16.67 -25.16 0.89
CA ALA A 286 17.61 -24.46 1.75
C ALA A 286 19.03 -25.02 1.60
N ALA A 287 19.17 -26.34 1.51
CA ALA A 287 20.44 -27.01 1.24
C ALA A 287 20.99 -26.65 -0.15
N ALA A 288 20.13 -26.59 -1.18
CA ALA A 288 20.47 -26.26 -2.56
C ALA A 288 20.98 -24.82 -2.80
N ARG A 289 20.99 -23.95 -1.79
CA ARG A 289 21.48 -22.55 -1.94
C ARG A 289 22.95 -22.46 -2.30
N GLY A 290 23.73 -23.51 -2.03
CA GLY A 290 25.13 -23.66 -2.47
C GLY A 290 25.28 -24.17 -3.92
N GLY A 291 24.18 -24.50 -4.59
CA GLY A 291 24.13 -25.13 -5.91
C GLY A 291 23.62 -26.57 -5.81
N ALA A 292 22.50 -26.87 -6.46
CA ALA A 292 21.99 -28.23 -6.64
C ALA A 292 22.44 -28.83 -7.97
N SER A 293 22.72 -30.12 -7.98
CA SER A 293 22.93 -30.92 -9.18
C SER A 293 21.66 -31.00 -10.06
N ALA A 294 21.79 -31.49 -11.29
CA ALA A 294 20.64 -31.64 -12.19
C ALA A 294 19.58 -32.61 -11.63
N GLU A 295 20.01 -33.75 -11.07
CA GLU A 295 19.12 -34.75 -10.48
C GLU A 295 18.36 -34.19 -9.27
N GLU A 296 19.03 -33.38 -8.46
CA GLU A 296 18.45 -32.70 -7.31
C GLU A 296 17.42 -31.65 -7.74
N ASN A 297 17.71 -30.87 -8.79
CA ASN A 297 16.74 -29.93 -9.37
C ASN A 297 15.51 -30.64 -9.94
N ASP A 298 15.69 -31.78 -10.61
CA ASP A 298 14.56 -32.56 -11.12
C ASP A 298 13.74 -33.21 -9.99
N LEU A 299 14.38 -33.55 -8.86
CA LEU A 299 13.68 -34.01 -7.67
C LEU A 299 12.87 -32.88 -7.01
N LEU A 300 13.41 -31.65 -6.93
CA LEU A 300 12.70 -30.47 -6.43
C LEU A 300 11.44 -30.16 -7.27
N ARG A 301 11.56 -30.20 -8.61
CA ARG A 301 10.42 -29.99 -9.52
C ARG A 301 9.34 -31.05 -9.34
N ARG A 302 9.71 -32.33 -9.35
CA ARG A 302 8.76 -33.44 -9.13
C ARG A 302 8.04 -33.34 -7.79
N ALA A 303 8.76 -32.95 -6.73
CA ALA A 303 8.15 -32.72 -5.42
C ALA A 303 7.15 -31.56 -5.42
N ALA A 304 7.48 -30.45 -6.09
CA ALA A 304 6.58 -29.29 -6.21
C ALA A 304 5.31 -29.64 -7.01
N ASP A 305 5.44 -30.38 -8.11
CA ASP A 305 4.32 -30.84 -8.93
C ASP A 305 3.40 -31.81 -8.17
N LEU A 306 3.97 -32.76 -7.43
CA LEU A 306 3.21 -33.67 -6.57
C LEU A 306 2.47 -32.94 -5.46
N LEU A 307 3.11 -31.92 -4.86
CA LEU A 307 2.48 -31.10 -3.84
C LEU A 307 1.29 -30.32 -4.43
N LEU A 308 1.45 -29.73 -5.61
CA LEU A 308 0.37 -29.05 -6.33
C LEU A 308 -0.78 -30.00 -6.71
N ALA A 309 -0.47 -31.20 -7.19
CA ALA A 309 -1.48 -32.21 -7.53
C ALA A 309 -2.31 -32.61 -6.29
N ARG A 310 -1.65 -32.85 -5.15
CA ARG A 310 -2.30 -33.20 -3.89
C ARG A 310 -3.13 -32.05 -3.30
N GLU A 311 -2.67 -30.81 -3.42
CA GLU A 311 -3.41 -29.63 -2.91
C GLU A 311 -4.60 -29.24 -3.77
N ARG A 312 -4.56 -29.54 -5.07
CA ARG A 312 -5.70 -29.33 -5.98
C ARG A 312 -6.74 -30.45 -5.92
N GLY A 313 -6.45 -31.56 -5.23
CA GLY A 313 -7.35 -32.72 -5.18
C GLY A 313 -7.58 -33.38 -6.54
N VAL A 314 -6.75 -33.09 -7.55
CA VAL A 314 -6.86 -33.64 -8.90
C VAL A 314 -5.87 -34.81 -8.99
N GLY A 315 -6.36 -36.04 -8.82
CA GLY A 315 -5.50 -37.22 -8.98
C GLY A 315 -5.91 -38.51 -8.27
N LEU A 316 -7.11 -38.64 -7.70
CA LEU A 316 -7.66 -39.99 -7.44
C LEU A 316 -8.32 -40.48 -8.72
N SER A 317 -7.70 -41.45 -9.39
CA SER A 317 -8.27 -42.16 -10.52
C SER A 317 -9.65 -42.72 -10.16
N ALA A 318 -10.69 -42.21 -10.79
CA ALA A 318 -12.01 -42.85 -10.78
C ALA A 318 -12.02 -44.02 -11.78
N PRO A 319 -12.69 -45.14 -11.46
CA PRO A 319 -12.81 -46.28 -12.36
C PRO A 319 -13.70 -45.95 -13.58
N SER A 320 -13.49 -46.74 -14.63
CA SER A 320 -14.01 -46.65 -15.99
C SER A 320 -15.50 -46.25 -16.11
N SER A 321 -15.77 -45.28 -16.99
CA SER A 321 -17.12 -44.83 -17.36
C SER A 321 -17.90 -45.84 -18.21
N PRO A 322 -19.25 -45.78 -18.19
CA PRO A 322 -20.07 -46.06 -19.36
C PRO A 322 -20.71 -44.80 -19.98
N ALA A 323 -21.19 -45.00 -21.21
CA ALA A 323 -21.46 -44.11 -22.35
C ALA A 323 -22.38 -42.86 -22.18
N PRO A 324 -22.35 -41.90 -23.13
CA PRO A 324 -22.95 -40.57 -22.98
C PRO A 324 -24.41 -40.50 -23.44
N ARG A 325 -25.21 -39.68 -22.76
CA ARG A 325 -26.50 -39.18 -23.26
C ARG A 325 -26.49 -37.66 -23.35
N ARG A 326 -26.90 -37.18 -24.54
CA ARG A 326 -27.11 -35.77 -24.91
C ARG A 326 -28.16 -35.10 -24.01
N GLY A 327 -27.88 -33.88 -23.58
CA GLY A 327 -28.84 -32.96 -22.97
C GLY A 327 -28.32 -31.52 -22.99
N ARG A 328 -29.15 -30.60 -23.47
CA ARG A 328 -28.86 -29.20 -23.80
C ARG A 328 -29.13 -28.27 -22.59
N LEU A 329 -28.39 -27.16 -22.55
CA LEU A 329 -28.64 -25.90 -21.81
C LEU A 329 -28.49 -25.93 -20.27
N SER A 330 -27.51 -25.19 -19.74
CA SER A 330 -27.78 -23.86 -19.12
C SER A 330 -26.54 -23.21 -18.51
N ARG A 331 -26.53 -21.88 -18.71
CA ARG A 331 -25.68 -20.82 -18.18
C ARG A 331 -25.78 -20.75 -16.64
N ALA A 332 -24.74 -21.16 -15.90
CA ALA A 332 -24.53 -20.79 -14.50
C ALA A 332 -23.08 -21.13 -14.07
N GLY A 333 -22.13 -20.25 -14.38
CA GLY A 333 -20.75 -20.34 -13.92
C GLY A 333 -20.38 -19.16 -13.02
N ARG A 334 -21.24 -18.80 -12.06
CA ARG A 334 -20.85 -17.93 -10.94
C ARG A 334 -20.28 -18.83 -9.86
N THR A 335 -18.97 -18.79 -9.70
CA THR A 335 -18.27 -19.40 -8.57
C THR A 335 -18.95 -18.95 -7.27
N SER A 336 -19.49 -19.92 -6.54
CA SER A 336 -20.03 -19.74 -5.20
C SER A 336 -18.90 -19.36 -4.25
N GLN A 337 -18.62 -18.06 -4.12
CA GLN A 337 -17.91 -17.58 -2.94
C GLN A 337 -18.74 -17.99 -1.73
N SER A 338 -18.10 -18.72 -0.80
CA SER A 338 -18.78 -19.16 0.41
C SER A 338 -19.30 -17.94 1.17
N ARG A 339 -20.48 -18.06 1.80
CA ARG A 339 -21.08 -16.99 2.62
C ARG A 339 -20.09 -16.43 3.66
N ALA A 340 -19.18 -17.25 4.16
CA ALA A 340 -18.11 -16.85 5.08
C ALA A 340 -17.03 -15.98 4.41
N GLY A 341 -16.70 -16.21 3.15
CA GLY A 341 -15.78 -15.36 2.38
C GLY A 341 -16.36 -13.97 2.12
N GLN A 342 -17.63 -13.90 1.71
CA GLN A 342 -18.34 -12.63 1.53
C GLN A 342 -18.48 -11.85 2.85
N ALA A 343 -18.71 -12.55 3.96
CA ALA A 343 -18.72 -11.94 5.28
C ALA A 343 -17.34 -11.38 5.69
N ALA A 344 -16.24 -12.06 5.32
CA ALA A 344 -14.89 -11.60 5.62
C ALA A 344 -14.51 -10.32 4.83
N GLU A 345 -14.96 -10.22 3.59
CA GLU A 345 -14.81 -9.03 2.75
C GLU A 345 -15.62 -7.85 3.33
N ALA A 346 -16.90 -8.08 3.67
CA ALA A 346 -17.73 -7.07 4.33
C ALA A 346 -17.13 -6.58 5.66
N VAL A 347 -16.44 -7.45 6.40
CA VAL A 347 -15.69 -7.06 7.61
C VAL A 347 -14.52 -6.12 7.29
N ALA A 348 -13.80 -6.35 6.19
CA ALA A 348 -12.71 -5.48 5.76
C ALA A 348 -13.24 -4.07 5.41
N ASP A 349 -14.34 -4.01 4.65
CA ASP A 349 -14.98 -2.76 4.23
C ASP A 349 -15.53 -1.94 5.41
N LEU A 350 -16.15 -2.63 6.38
CA LEU A 350 -16.67 -1.98 7.59
C LEU A 350 -15.55 -1.44 8.47
N LEU A 351 -14.44 -2.16 8.60
CA LEU A 351 -13.26 -1.69 9.33
C LEU A 351 -12.63 -0.46 8.66
N ASP A 352 -12.51 -0.48 7.34
CA ASP A 352 -11.98 0.63 6.56
C ASP A 352 -12.91 1.86 6.63
N THR A 353 -14.23 1.67 6.52
CA THR A 353 -15.23 2.72 6.68
C THR A 353 -15.16 3.38 8.06
N LEU A 354 -15.06 2.56 9.12
CA LEU A 354 -14.92 3.04 10.49
C LEU A 354 -13.63 3.86 10.69
N GLU A 355 -12.52 3.44 10.09
CA GLU A 355 -11.25 4.16 10.19
C GLU A 355 -11.27 5.48 9.39
N ARG A 356 -11.70 5.44 8.13
CA ARG A 356 -11.77 6.65 7.27
C ARG A 356 -12.73 7.71 7.82
N ARG A 357 -13.86 7.29 8.39
CA ARG A 357 -14.90 8.21 8.91
C ARG A 357 -14.80 8.44 10.42
N ARG A 358 -13.73 7.96 11.07
CA ARG A 358 -13.56 7.99 12.54
C ARG A 358 -13.85 9.35 13.18
N SER A 359 -13.45 10.46 12.55
CA SER A 359 -13.63 11.83 13.05
C SER A 359 -14.98 12.46 12.71
N HIS A 360 -15.81 11.80 11.90
CA HIS A 360 -17.04 12.37 11.33
C HIS A 360 -18.29 11.55 11.63
N LEU A 361 -18.15 10.34 12.18
CA LEU A 361 -19.28 9.52 12.60
C LEU A 361 -19.93 10.09 13.86
N ARG A 362 -21.24 10.25 13.82
CA ARG A 362 -22.01 10.54 15.05
C ARG A 362 -21.93 9.30 15.96
N PRO A 363 -21.95 9.44 17.30
CA PRO A 363 -21.84 8.31 18.22
C PRO A 363 -22.81 7.16 17.93
N GLY A 364 -24.07 7.47 17.59
CA GLY A 364 -25.08 6.46 17.22
C GLY A 364 -24.83 5.77 15.87
N GLU A 365 -24.21 6.46 14.90
CA GLU A 365 -23.82 5.87 13.61
C GLU A 365 -22.61 4.94 13.80
N GLN A 366 -21.63 5.37 14.60
CA GLN A 366 -20.48 4.55 14.98
C GLN A 366 -20.92 3.27 15.70
N GLN A 367 -21.85 3.37 16.66
CA GLN A 367 -22.41 2.19 17.35
C GLN A 367 -23.10 1.21 16.39
N ARG A 368 -23.88 1.72 15.42
CA ARG A 368 -24.53 0.87 14.40
C ARG A 368 -23.52 0.15 13.50
N LEU A 369 -22.49 0.85 13.04
CA LEU A 369 -21.45 0.26 12.20
C LEU A 369 -20.62 -0.77 12.96
N VAL A 370 -20.31 -0.53 14.24
CA VAL A 370 -19.62 -1.51 15.08
C VAL A 370 -20.50 -2.74 15.36
N ALA A 371 -21.82 -2.57 15.53
CA ALA A 371 -22.74 -3.71 15.63
C ALA A 371 -22.75 -4.55 14.35
N GLN A 372 -22.92 -3.92 13.18
CA GLN A 372 -22.85 -4.61 11.89
C GLN A 372 -21.51 -5.32 11.66
N LEU A 373 -20.41 -4.70 12.08
CA LEU A 373 -19.07 -5.28 12.01
C LEU A 373 -18.97 -6.56 12.86
N LYS A 374 -19.57 -6.58 14.06
CA LYS A 374 -19.58 -7.75 14.94
C LYS A 374 -20.40 -8.89 14.32
N ASP A 375 -21.58 -8.59 13.80
CA ASP A 375 -22.46 -9.58 13.15
C ASP A 375 -21.75 -10.23 11.95
N LYS A 376 -21.13 -9.41 11.09
CA LYS A 376 -20.38 -9.91 9.92
C LYS A 376 -19.11 -10.66 10.32
N ALA A 377 -18.48 -10.26 11.42
CA ALA A 377 -17.32 -10.97 11.94
C ALA A 377 -17.66 -12.38 12.47
N GLU A 378 -18.83 -12.54 13.07
CA GLU A 378 -19.35 -13.84 13.49
C GLU A 378 -19.63 -14.73 12.28
N GLU A 379 -20.26 -14.20 11.23
CA GLU A 379 -20.52 -14.92 9.97
C GLU A 379 -19.21 -15.33 9.24
N ALA A 380 -18.16 -14.51 9.33
CA ALA A 380 -16.86 -14.77 8.70
C ALA A 380 -16.02 -15.84 9.45
N GLY A 381 -16.20 -15.98 10.76
CA GLY A 381 -15.60 -17.03 11.59
C GLY A 381 -14.07 -17.19 11.44
N PRO A 382 -13.57 -18.33 10.91
CA PRO A 382 -12.13 -18.58 10.77
C PRO A 382 -11.45 -17.74 9.69
N TRP A 383 -12.20 -17.17 8.74
CA TRP A 383 -11.66 -16.41 7.61
C TRP A 383 -11.10 -15.04 8.00
N LEU A 384 -11.36 -14.57 9.22
CA LEU A 384 -10.79 -13.33 9.73
C LEU A 384 -9.34 -13.50 10.14
N THR A 385 -8.49 -12.59 9.67
CA THR A 385 -7.11 -12.49 10.14
C THR A 385 -7.05 -12.12 11.62
N ARG A 386 -5.94 -12.44 12.31
CA ARG A 386 -5.72 -12.03 13.70
C ARG A 386 -5.73 -10.51 13.87
N GLN A 387 -5.32 -9.77 12.84
CA GLN A 387 -5.31 -8.31 12.83
C GLN A 387 -6.74 -7.75 12.77
N GLN A 388 -7.58 -8.25 11.87
CA GLN A 388 -8.99 -7.85 11.79
C GLN A 388 -9.71 -8.12 13.12
N ARG A 389 -9.52 -9.29 13.73
CA ARG A 389 -10.11 -9.61 15.05
C ARG A 389 -9.69 -8.61 16.14
N ARG A 390 -8.42 -8.20 16.15
CA ARG A 390 -7.92 -7.19 17.09
C ARG A 390 -8.55 -5.83 16.85
N TRP A 391 -8.69 -5.41 15.59
CA TRP A 391 -9.35 -4.15 15.26
C TRP A 391 -10.83 -4.15 15.63
N ILE A 392 -11.54 -5.26 15.38
CA ILE A 392 -12.94 -5.44 15.83
C ILE A 392 -13.04 -5.26 17.35
N SER A 393 -12.17 -5.93 18.12
CA SER A 393 -12.15 -5.77 19.59
C SER A 393 -11.80 -4.36 20.04
N ALA A 394 -10.91 -3.65 19.33
CA ALA A 394 -10.53 -2.29 19.65
C ALA A 394 -11.70 -1.31 19.41
N TRP A 395 -12.42 -1.49 18.31
CA TRP A 395 -13.62 -0.70 17.99
C TRP A 395 -14.76 -0.94 18.98
N ASP A 396 -15.01 -2.20 19.36
CA ASP A 396 -16.01 -2.58 20.37
C ASP A 396 -15.73 -1.92 21.73
N LYS A 397 -14.49 -2.04 22.21
CA LYS A 397 -14.06 -1.38 23.47
C LYS A 397 -14.23 0.14 23.40
N ARG A 398 -13.88 0.76 22.28
CA ARG A 398 -13.99 2.21 22.09
C ARG A 398 -15.45 2.68 22.13
N THR A 399 -16.38 1.93 21.52
CA THR A 399 -17.81 2.27 21.56
C THR A 399 -18.44 2.09 22.93
N GLN A 400 -17.91 1.18 23.77
CA GLN A 400 -18.35 0.99 25.15
C GLN A 400 -17.82 2.08 26.11
N GLN A 401 -16.72 2.74 25.75
CA GLN A 401 -16.11 3.81 26.57
C GLN A 401 -16.72 5.21 26.33
N THR A 402 -17.56 5.39 25.30
CA THR A 402 -18.23 6.67 25.06
C THR A 402 -19.37 6.85 26.08
N PRO A 403 -19.31 7.85 26.98
CA PRO A 403 -20.35 8.04 27.99
C PRO A 403 -21.69 8.36 27.33
N ALA A 404 -22.76 7.67 27.75
CA ALA A 404 -24.10 8.01 27.32
C ALA A 404 -24.41 9.46 27.72
N ALA A 405 -24.88 10.27 26.76
CA ALA A 405 -25.29 11.64 27.02
C ALA A 405 -26.33 11.70 28.16
N PRO A 406 -26.25 12.68 29.08
CA PRO A 406 -27.19 12.79 30.19
C PRO A 406 -28.61 12.94 29.64
N LYS A 407 -29.51 12.04 30.06
CA LYS A 407 -30.94 12.09 29.72
C LYS A 407 -31.53 13.37 30.30
N THR A 408 -31.73 14.39 29.48
CA THR A 408 -32.50 15.60 29.82
C THR A 408 -33.95 15.21 30.10
N LYS A 409 -34.42 15.49 31.33
CA LYS A 409 -35.82 15.39 31.74
C LYS A 409 -36.70 16.25 30.82
N PRO A 410 -37.90 15.79 30.42
CA PRO A 410 -38.79 16.57 29.58
C PRO A 410 -39.37 17.75 30.38
N ALA A 411 -39.14 18.97 29.86
CA ALA A 411 -39.74 20.19 30.37
C ALA A 411 -41.24 20.24 30.03
N THR A 412 -42.01 20.63 31.04
CA THR A 412 -43.45 20.82 31.05
C THR A 412 -43.93 21.75 29.94
N ARG A 413 -44.94 21.33 29.18
CA ARG A 413 -45.66 22.15 28.20
C ARG A 413 -46.33 23.33 28.91
N VAL A 414 -46.00 24.55 28.50
CA VAL A 414 -46.81 25.75 28.76
C VAL A 414 -47.55 26.09 27.46
N SER A 415 -48.88 26.20 27.59
CA SER A 415 -49.81 26.59 26.52
C SER A 415 -49.60 28.03 26.08
N VAL A 416 -49.70 28.28 24.77
CA VAL A 416 -49.83 29.62 24.18
C VAL A 416 -51.24 29.77 23.63
N VAL A 417 -51.93 30.83 24.05
CA VAL A 417 -53.15 31.39 23.43
C VAL A 417 -52.73 32.63 22.62
N PRO A 418 -53.35 32.94 21.46
CA PRO A 418 -52.87 33.95 20.52
C PRO A 418 -53.70 35.25 20.55
N ALA A 419 -53.04 36.36 20.20
CA ALA A 419 -53.56 37.63 19.62
C ALA A 419 -52.42 38.67 19.79
N GLY A 420 -52.11 39.60 18.90
CA GLY A 420 -52.68 40.05 17.65
C GLY A 420 -52.06 41.43 17.36
N ALA A 421 -51.85 41.71 16.06
CA ALA A 421 -51.82 43.02 15.41
C ALA A 421 -50.81 44.13 15.81
N ALA A 422 -50.49 44.93 14.78
CA ALA A 422 -49.97 46.29 14.77
C ALA A 422 -48.47 46.49 15.08
N GLU A 423 -47.74 47.41 14.46
CA GLU A 423 -47.86 48.24 13.25
C GLU A 423 -46.48 48.93 13.11
N ALA A 424 -46.27 49.58 11.97
CA ALA A 424 -45.04 50.18 11.51
C ALA A 424 -44.38 51.22 12.45
N LEU A 425 -43.06 51.39 12.32
CA LEU A 425 -42.46 52.72 12.08
C LEU A 425 -40.96 52.63 11.74
N ALA A 426 -40.55 53.61 10.94
CA ALA A 426 -39.31 53.66 10.18
C ALA A 426 -38.24 54.55 10.84
N ARG A 427 -37.02 54.42 10.28
CA ARG A 427 -36.02 55.49 10.00
C ARG A 427 -34.95 55.85 11.07
N PRO A 428 -33.84 56.51 10.65
CA PRO A 428 -32.45 56.04 10.88
C PRO A 428 -31.51 57.11 11.48
N VAL A 429 -30.31 56.75 11.98
CA VAL A 429 -29.13 57.65 12.14
C VAL A 429 -27.86 56.77 12.21
N ALA A 430 -26.99 56.78 11.21
CA ALA A 430 -25.81 57.63 10.98
C ALA A 430 -24.58 57.37 11.89
N ALA A 431 -23.46 57.22 11.17
CA ALA A 431 -22.04 57.20 11.51
C ALA A 431 -21.58 57.70 12.89
N GLU A 432 -20.58 57.02 13.46
CA GLU A 432 -19.38 57.75 13.90
C GLU A 432 -18.10 56.90 13.91
N ARG A 433 -17.10 57.50 13.27
CA ARG A 433 -15.68 57.15 13.23
C ARG A 433 -15.09 57.30 14.63
N ARG A 434 -14.44 56.26 15.15
CA ARG A 434 -13.36 56.43 16.14
C ARG A 434 -12.16 55.56 15.81
N THR A 435 -11.18 56.23 15.20
CA THR A 435 -9.77 55.86 15.16
C THR A 435 -9.21 55.80 16.57
N ARG A 436 -8.71 54.64 17.00
CA ARG A 436 -7.72 54.53 18.07
C ARG A 436 -6.62 53.58 17.62
N GLY A 437 -5.46 54.16 17.34
CA GLY A 437 -4.21 53.42 17.21
C GLY A 437 -3.78 52.84 18.55
N GLY A 438 -3.35 51.59 18.52
CA GLY A 438 -2.69 50.89 19.62
C GLY A 438 -1.50 50.09 19.06
N PRO A 439 -0.39 49.99 19.82
CA PRO A 439 0.88 49.52 19.28
C PRO A 439 0.87 48.03 18.95
N ARG A 440 1.58 47.74 17.87
CA ARG A 440 1.80 46.43 17.23
C ARG A 440 2.48 45.46 18.20
N ARG A 441 1.70 44.53 18.75
CA ARG A 441 2.21 43.36 19.48
C ARG A 441 2.44 42.25 18.45
N THR A 442 3.70 41.91 18.20
CA THR A 442 4.10 40.72 17.44
C THR A 442 3.61 39.47 18.17
N PRO A 443 2.83 38.57 17.53
CA PRO A 443 2.61 37.25 18.09
C PRO A 443 3.84 36.39 17.78
N ALA A 444 4.54 35.97 18.83
CA ALA A 444 5.48 34.86 18.75
C ALA A 444 4.71 33.63 18.25
N ALA A 445 5.20 33.02 17.17
CA ALA A 445 4.63 31.80 16.61
C ALA A 445 4.90 30.64 17.57
N THR A 446 3.93 30.31 18.42
CA THR A 446 3.92 29.06 19.18
C THR A 446 3.71 27.93 18.18
N ALA A 447 4.77 27.20 17.85
CA ALA A 447 4.66 25.96 17.07
C ALA A 447 3.69 25.02 17.80
N ALA A 448 2.71 24.48 17.07
CA ALA A 448 1.79 23.49 17.61
C ALA A 448 2.61 22.30 18.15
N PRO A 449 2.32 21.80 19.37
CA PRO A 449 3.08 20.70 19.94
C PRO A 449 2.95 19.47 19.03
N ALA A 450 4.09 18.90 18.64
CA ALA A 450 4.11 17.66 17.87
C ALA A 450 3.40 16.55 18.67
N ASP A 451 2.57 15.76 17.97
CA ASP A 451 1.84 14.64 18.55
C ASP A 451 2.81 13.51 18.90
N VAL A 452 3.19 13.45 20.19
CA VAL A 452 4.17 12.50 20.74
C VAL A 452 3.74 11.04 20.51
N ASP A 453 2.43 10.76 20.48
CA ASP A 453 1.91 9.41 20.29
C ASP A 453 2.04 8.96 18.83
N ALA A 454 1.77 9.86 17.88
CA ALA A 454 1.99 9.58 16.46
C ALA A 454 3.49 9.33 16.15
N VAL A 455 4.39 10.09 16.79
CA VAL A 455 5.84 9.87 16.67
C VAL A 455 6.26 8.54 17.32
N ALA A 456 5.65 8.16 18.44
CA ALA A 456 5.91 6.88 19.11
C ALA A 456 5.49 5.68 18.25
N ASP A 457 4.35 5.76 17.56
CA ASP A 457 3.87 4.70 16.68
C ASP A 457 4.79 4.52 15.46
N ALA A 458 5.17 5.62 14.81
CA ALA A 458 6.12 5.59 13.70
C ALA A 458 7.50 5.07 14.12
N ALA A 459 8.00 5.46 15.30
CA ALA A 459 9.25 4.93 15.85
C ALA A 459 9.15 3.42 16.15
N ARG A 460 7.99 2.95 16.63
CA ARG A 460 7.76 1.52 16.86
C ARG A 460 7.88 0.73 15.57
N ASP A 461 7.22 1.16 14.49
CA ASP A 461 7.23 0.44 13.22
C ASP A 461 8.65 0.28 12.65
N VAL A 462 9.45 1.35 12.70
CA VAL A 462 10.86 1.32 12.28
C VAL A 462 11.68 0.37 13.14
N LEU A 463 11.52 0.41 14.47
CA LEU A 463 12.25 -0.47 15.39
C LEU A 463 11.82 -1.93 15.26
N GLU A 464 10.54 -2.23 15.04
CA GLU A 464 10.07 -3.59 14.79
C GLU A 464 10.60 -4.14 13.47
N HIS A 465 10.62 -3.32 12.43
CA HIS A 465 11.21 -3.71 11.15
C HIS A 465 12.71 -4.02 11.32
N THR A 466 13.44 -3.16 12.01
CA THR A 466 14.86 -3.34 12.33
C THR A 466 15.08 -4.62 13.16
N ALA A 467 14.21 -4.90 14.12
CA ALA A 467 14.23 -6.12 14.93
C ALA A 467 14.09 -7.39 14.08
N ARG A 468 13.16 -7.40 13.11
CA ARG A 468 12.92 -8.53 12.20
C ARG A 468 14.09 -8.79 11.26
N LEU A 469 14.80 -7.73 10.87
CA LEU A 469 16.01 -7.84 10.04
C LEU A 469 17.25 -8.32 10.81
N GLY A 470 17.19 -8.39 12.15
CA GLY A 470 18.37 -8.77 12.94
C GLY A 470 19.43 -7.68 13.01
N ALA A 471 19.05 -6.41 12.84
CA ALA A 471 19.97 -5.26 12.78
C ALA A 471 19.78 -4.28 13.95
N THR A 472 20.74 -3.37 14.13
CA THR A 472 20.59 -2.15 14.96
C THR A 472 20.46 -0.92 14.07
N ILE A 473 19.94 0.19 14.61
CA ILE A 473 19.75 1.45 13.88
C ILE A 473 20.43 2.61 14.61
N SER A 474 21.17 3.46 13.89
CA SER A 474 21.76 4.66 14.49
C SER A 474 20.69 5.71 14.80
N TRP A 475 20.91 6.52 15.83
CA TRP A 475 20.00 7.60 16.22
C TRP A 475 19.67 8.55 15.06
N ASP A 476 20.69 9.00 14.32
CA ASP A 476 20.50 9.92 13.19
C ASP A 476 19.62 9.28 12.09
N ARG A 477 19.81 7.99 11.83
CA ARG A 477 19.01 7.24 10.87
C ARG A 477 17.57 7.05 11.34
N LEU A 478 17.37 6.79 12.63
CA LEU A 478 16.04 6.71 13.22
C LEU A 478 15.32 8.07 13.13
N CYS A 479 15.99 9.17 13.46
CA CYS A 479 15.47 10.53 13.32
C CYS A 479 15.15 10.91 11.87
N ALA A 480 15.96 10.48 10.90
CA ALA A 480 15.69 10.69 9.48
C ALA A 480 14.46 9.91 8.98
N GLN A 481 14.21 8.71 9.52
CA GLN A 481 13.08 7.86 9.14
C GLN A 481 11.78 8.24 9.86
N VAL A 482 11.86 8.77 11.08
CA VAL A 482 10.70 9.13 11.91
C VAL A 482 10.54 10.65 11.95
N LYS A 483 9.64 11.17 11.10
CA LYS A 483 9.36 12.62 11.03
C LYS A 483 8.91 13.16 12.39
N GLY A 484 9.53 14.28 12.79
CA GLY A 484 9.23 14.97 14.05
C GLY A 484 9.99 14.42 15.27
N LEU A 485 10.65 13.26 15.20
CA LEU A 485 11.37 12.70 16.36
C LEU A 485 12.54 13.59 16.81
N ALA A 486 13.31 14.14 15.87
CA ALA A 486 14.41 15.07 16.18
C ALA A 486 13.91 16.44 16.68
N GLU A 487 12.66 16.81 16.38
CA GLU A 487 12.06 18.11 16.74
C GLU A 487 11.45 18.08 18.15
N LEU A 488 11.26 16.89 18.73
CA LEU A 488 10.81 16.72 20.10
C LEU A 488 11.90 17.11 21.11
N THR A 489 11.48 17.64 22.26
CA THR A 489 12.38 17.81 23.40
C THR A 489 12.90 16.45 23.87
N GLU A 490 14.06 16.41 24.52
CA GLU A 490 14.68 15.17 24.99
C GLU A 490 13.75 14.35 25.92
N VAL A 491 12.93 15.04 26.73
CA VAL A 491 11.90 14.41 27.58
C VAL A 491 10.79 13.76 26.74
N GLN A 492 10.33 14.44 25.67
CA GLN A 492 9.33 13.91 24.75
C GLN A 492 9.89 12.77 23.88
N GLN A 493 11.14 12.86 23.44
CA GLN A 493 11.83 11.77 22.73
C GLN A 493 11.89 10.51 23.60
N ARG A 494 12.30 10.65 24.87
CA ARG A 494 12.27 9.55 25.84
C ARG A 494 10.87 8.98 26.02
N GLN A 495 9.86 9.83 26.15
CA GLN A 495 8.47 9.38 26.30
C GLN A 495 7.98 8.63 25.05
N ALA A 496 8.28 9.13 23.85
CA ALA A 496 7.92 8.48 22.59
C ALA A 496 8.59 7.11 22.45
N LEU A 497 9.88 7.00 22.74
CA LEU A 497 10.63 5.73 22.67
C LEU A 497 10.19 4.73 23.75
N LYS A 498 9.82 5.22 24.95
CA LYS A 498 9.22 4.40 26.00
C LYS A 498 7.88 3.83 25.56
N SER A 499 7.03 4.66 24.94
CA SER A 499 5.75 4.23 24.35
C SER A 499 5.94 3.26 23.19
N ALA A 500 6.93 3.49 22.31
CA ALA A 500 7.28 2.60 21.21
C ALA A 500 7.69 1.21 21.73
N SER A 501 8.43 1.17 22.85
CA SER A 501 8.99 -0.04 23.44
C SER A 501 8.00 -0.93 24.19
N ARG A 502 6.71 -0.57 24.33
CA ARG A 502 5.67 -1.37 25.02
C ARG A 502 5.19 -2.60 24.23
N SER A 503 6.01 -3.16 23.33
CA SER A 503 5.63 -4.28 22.45
C SER A 503 5.82 -5.66 23.12
N ARG A 504 5.62 -6.74 22.37
CA ARG A 504 5.56 -8.16 22.82
C ARG A 504 6.85 -8.72 23.42
N SER A 505 7.94 -7.95 23.37
CA SER A 505 9.26 -8.35 23.82
C SER A 505 9.42 -8.01 25.31
N VAL A 506 10.02 -8.93 26.08
CA VAL A 506 10.41 -8.66 27.48
C VAL A 506 11.44 -7.52 27.56
N GLN A 507 12.20 -7.31 26.47
CA GLN A 507 13.21 -6.26 26.35
C GLN A 507 12.67 -5.06 25.54
N PRO A 508 13.05 -3.82 25.87
CA PRO A 508 12.57 -2.63 25.17
C PRO A 508 13.12 -2.56 23.74
N LEU A 509 12.25 -2.25 22.76
CA LEU A 509 12.67 -2.06 21.35
C LEU A 509 13.73 -0.98 21.18
N ALA A 510 13.73 0.04 22.05
CA ALA A 510 14.75 1.09 22.06
C ALA A 510 16.18 0.56 22.31
N ALA A 511 16.35 -0.69 22.76
CA ALA A 511 17.66 -1.34 22.84
C ALA A 511 18.36 -1.42 21.48
N LEU A 512 17.63 -1.40 20.36
CA LEU A 512 18.21 -1.46 19.00
C LEU A 512 18.89 -0.15 18.55
N ILE A 513 18.79 0.92 19.34
CA ILE A 513 19.29 2.25 18.98
C ILE A 513 20.76 2.39 19.36
N THR A 514 21.60 2.68 18.37
CA THR A 514 23.04 2.94 18.53
C THR A 514 23.37 4.41 18.30
N ALA A 515 24.48 4.86 18.87
CA ALA A 515 25.15 6.09 18.47
C ALA A 515 25.90 5.88 17.14
N GLY A 516 26.38 6.97 16.52
CA GLY A 516 27.09 6.91 15.24
C GLY A 516 28.35 6.03 15.22
N ASN A 517 28.91 5.71 16.39
CA ASN A 517 30.06 4.83 16.58
C ASN A 517 29.69 3.36 16.86
N GLY A 518 28.40 2.98 16.77
CA GLY A 518 27.93 1.62 17.01
C GLY A 518 27.70 1.26 18.48
N THR A 519 28.04 2.13 19.43
CA THR A 519 27.78 1.93 20.87
C THR A 519 26.31 2.21 21.22
N PRO A 520 25.78 1.70 22.36
CA PRO A 520 24.40 1.98 22.78
C PRO A 520 24.15 3.47 22.99
N HIS A 521 23.09 3.99 22.35
CA HIS A 521 22.66 5.39 22.49
C HIS A 521 22.20 5.72 23.93
N PRO A 522 22.38 6.95 24.45
CA PRO A 522 21.93 7.32 25.80
C PRO A 522 20.45 7.01 26.09
N HIS A 523 19.56 7.18 25.10
CA HIS A 523 18.16 6.80 25.23
C HIS A 523 17.93 5.28 25.37
N SER A 524 18.79 4.44 24.78
CA SER A 524 18.69 2.99 24.95
C SER A 524 19.17 2.57 26.34
N ARG A 525 20.25 3.17 26.85
CA ARG A 525 20.77 2.92 28.22
C ARG A 525 19.74 3.25 29.29
N HIS A 526 19.12 4.42 29.20
CA HIS A 526 18.09 4.85 30.14
C HIS A 526 16.85 3.95 30.15
N LEU A 527 16.44 3.42 28.99
CA LEU A 527 15.25 2.57 28.88
C LEU A 527 15.52 1.10 29.24
N ALA A 528 16.76 0.63 29.04
CA ALA A 528 17.18 -0.71 29.42
C ALA A 528 17.64 -0.80 30.90
N GLY A 529 17.75 0.33 31.61
CA GLY A 529 18.18 0.38 33.01
C GLY A 529 19.65 -0.01 33.21
N VAL A 530 20.48 0.18 32.17
CA VAL A 530 21.87 -0.25 32.16
C VAL A 530 22.76 0.93 32.59
N GLY A 531 23.59 0.73 33.63
CA GLY A 531 24.57 1.72 34.10
C GLY A 531 25.74 1.92 33.13
N ASP A 532 26.75 2.71 33.51
CA ASP A 532 27.96 2.90 32.69
C ASP A 532 29.07 1.91 33.09
N GLY A 533 29.71 1.26 32.11
CA GLY A 533 30.83 0.33 32.31
C GLY A 533 30.87 -0.84 31.30
N PRO A 534 31.92 -1.69 31.29
CA PRO A 534 32.02 -2.85 30.37
C PRO A 534 30.91 -3.90 30.58
N THR A 535 30.37 -3.99 31.80
CA THR A 535 29.19 -4.81 32.11
C THR A 535 27.92 -4.27 31.45
N ALA A 536 27.87 -2.97 31.13
CA ALA A 536 26.76 -2.34 30.45
C ALA A 536 26.64 -2.76 28.98
N GLU A 537 27.79 -2.86 28.31
CA GLU A 537 27.84 -3.23 26.90
C GLU A 537 27.41 -4.69 26.69
N ALA A 538 27.86 -5.59 27.56
CA ALA A 538 27.40 -6.98 27.58
C ALA A 538 25.89 -7.10 27.87
N ALA A 539 25.37 -6.31 28.82
CA ALA A 539 23.94 -6.26 29.13
C ALA A 539 23.12 -5.73 27.94
N TRP A 540 23.63 -4.71 27.24
CA TRP A 540 23.01 -4.17 26.04
C TRP A 540 22.97 -5.19 24.90
N HIS A 541 24.09 -5.89 24.61
CA HIS A 541 24.12 -6.95 23.60
C HIS A 541 23.12 -8.07 23.91
N LYS A 542 22.99 -8.44 25.18
CA LYS A 542 21.98 -9.41 25.63
C LYS A 542 20.55 -8.90 25.41
N ALA A 543 20.28 -7.63 25.66
CA ALA A 543 18.97 -7.02 25.39
C ALA A 543 18.65 -7.00 23.89
N VAL A 544 19.60 -6.61 23.04
CA VAL A 544 19.49 -6.63 21.57
C VAL A 544 19.18 -8.04 21.07
N ALA A 545 19.92 -9.05 21.54
CA ALA A 545 19.68 -10.45 21.19
C ALA A 545 18.27 -10.92 21.60
N GLY A 546 17.79 -10.53 22.78
CA GLY A 546 16.45 -10.83 23.28
C GLY A 546 15.34 -10.20 22.43
N VAL A 547 15.53 -8.96 21.98
CA VAL A 547 14.62 -8.30 21.04
C VAL A 547 14.58 -9.07 19.71
N HIS A 548 15.72 -9.40 19.11
CA HIS A 548 15.75 -10.16 17.85
C HIS A 548 15.09 -11.54 17.98
N ALA A 549 15.35 -12.26 19.07
CA ALA A 549 14.73 -13.56 19.33
C ALA A 549 13.20 -13.46 19.39
N SER A 550 12.66 -12.39 19.99
CA SER A 550 11.21 -12.16 20.10
C SER A 550 10.54 -11.86 18.75
N TYR A 551 11.30 -11.41 17.75
CA TYR A 551 10.81 -11.03 16.42
C TYR A 551 11.18 -12.03 15.32
N ARG A 552 11.99 -13.05 15.61
CA ARG A 552 12.18 -14.18 14.70
C ARG A 552 10.90 -15.04 14.68
N PRO A 553 10.40 -15.42 13.49
CA PRO A 553 9.24 -16.30 13.40
C PRO A 553 9.54 -17.61 14.14
N SER A 554 8.73 -17.92 15.16
CA SER A 554 8.90 -19.12 15.96
C SER A 554 8.73 -20.35 15.07
N ARG A 555 9.72 -21.25 15.06
CA ARG A 555 9.55 -22.61 14.55
C ARG A 555 8.41 -23.25 15.36
N PRO A 556 7.41 -23.90 14.74
CA PRO A 556 6.40 -24.61 15.52
C PRO A 556 7.08 -25.68 16.39
N PRO A 557 6.61 -25.91 17.63
CA PRO A 557 7.19 -26.94 18.47
C PRO A 557 7.07 -28.31 17.79
N PRO A 558 8.12 -29.15 17.86
CA PRO A 558 8.06 -30.48 17.29
C PRO A 558 6.97 -31.28 18.01
N GLY A 559 5.92 -31.68 17.29
CA GLY A 559 4.86 -32.56 17.81
C GLY A 559 3.44 -32.00 17.86
N ALA A 560 3.17 -30.76 17.43
CA ALA A 560 1.79 -30.25 17.35
C ALA A 560 0.98 -30.95 16.24
N ARG A 561 0.36 -32.09 16.55
CA ARG A 561 -0.63 -32.76 15.67
C ARG A 561 -1.89 -31.89 15.57
N PRO A 562 -2.48 -31.70 14.37
CA PRO A 562 -3.80 -31.09 14.25
C PRO A 562 -4.84 -32.03 14.85
N GLY A 563 -5.60 -31.56 15.84
CA GLY A 563 -6.70 -32.32 16.43
C GLY A 563 -7.76 -32.65 15.38
N GLY A 564 -7.87 -33.93 15.05
CA GLY A 564 -8.98 -34.45 14.26
C GLY A 564 -10.27 -34.41 15.09
N ARG A 565 -11.29 -33.71 14.58
CA ARG A 565 -12.66 -33.88 15.04
C ARG A 565 -13.21 -35.17 14.44
N THR A 566 -13.53 -36.13 15.30
CA THR A 566 -14.46 -37.22 15.00
C THR A 566 -15.90 -36.68 15.06
N SER A 567 -16.67 -37.08 14.04
CA SER A 567 -18.14 -37.14 13.90
C SER A 567 -19.03 -36.22 14.72
#